data_AF-A0A3D5SP15-F1
#
_entry.id   AF-A0A3D5SP15-F1
#
_cell.length_a   1.000
_cell.length_b   1.000
_cell.length_c   1.000
_cell.angle_alpha   90.00
_cell.angle_beta   90.00
_cell.angle_gamma   90.00
#
_symmetry.space_group_name_H-M   'P 1'
#
loop_
_entity.id
_entity.type
_entity.pdbx_description
1 polymer ?
#
loop_
_entity_poly.entity_id
_entity_poly.type
_entity_poly.pdbx_seq_one_letter_code
_entity_poly.pdbx_strand_id
1 'polypeptide(L)'
;MLVLATSRAPTNVAIVLPGLTDSTLAATSRFELRGLANIPVDLFNSSGLVGSSVLRVSSQQSDSAGCVAWPAGELVGGAPPGWRVALEKGRASGLRLDSIAAPNSVGSDSSAIVAYVLKAALSLTTASDSSFRGIPFTVRQGYRFETPALSVLIAEAVRKINEEANPREEHILFLAERTRNLPEYRIVFHKRSAGAEESLETSEILAALHLTASNHLAVVITFDYEDGGKIGLLERVSADSWQVVWKSAYTGC
;
A
#
# COMPACT_ATOMS: atom_id res chain seq x y z
N MET A 1 -14.04 2.40 -10.45
CA MET A 1 -12.82 3.06 -9.93
C MET A 1 -11.66 2.58 -10.77
N LEU A 2 -10.82 3.47 -11.28
CA LEU A 2 -9.59 3.11 -11.99
C LEU A 2 -8.43 3.33 -11.04
N VAL A 3 -7.55 2.35 -10.90
CA VAL A 3 -6.31 2.49 -10.12
C VAL A 3 -5.16 2.39 -11.11
N LEU A 4 -4.27 3.38 -11.12
CA LEU A 4 -3.01 3.30 -11.86
C LEU A 4 -1.90 3.15 -10.84
N ALA A 5 -1.02 2.17 -11.07
CA ALA A 5 0.24 2.07 -10.34
C ALA A 5 1.41 2.39 -11.26
N THR A 6 2.43 3.01 -10.68
CA THR A 6 3.62 3.41 -11.44
C THR A 6 4.31 2.20 -12.00
N SER A 7 4.86 2.36 -13.20
CA SER A 7 6.01 1.59 -13.63
C SER A 7 7.30 2.32 -13.24
N ARG A 8 8.46 1.73 -13.58
CA ARG A 8 9.80 2.29 -13.35
C ARG A 8 10.07 3.63 -14.07
N ALA A 9 9.21 4.05 -15.01
CA ALA A 9 9.29 5.34 -15.68
C ALA A 9 8.11 6.25 -15.26
N PRO A 10 8.33 7.55 -15.03
CA PRO A 10 7.31 8.45 -14.46
C PRO A 10 6.10 8.65 -15.36
N THR A 11 6.18 8.35 -16.64
CA THR A 11 5.06 8.48 -17.59
C THR A 11 4.43 7.15 -17.97
N ASN A 12 5.14 6.02 -17.88
CA ASN A 12 4.57 4.72 -18.23
C ASN A 12 3.81 4.16 -17.03
N VAL A 13 2.60 3.64 -17.24
CA VAL A 13 1.72 3.20 -16.15
C VAL A 13 1.16 1.82 -16.40
N ALA A 14 0.97 1.06 -15.33
CA ALA A 14 0.13 -0.12 -15.32
C ALA A 14 -1.31 0.31 -15.04
N ILE A 15 -2.23 -0.06 -15.94
CA ILE A 15 -3.66 0.24 -15.81
C ILE A 15 -4.32 -0.91 -15.05
N VAL A 16 -4.55 -0.73 -13.75
CA VAL A 16 -5.14 -1.77 -12.90
C VAL A 16 -6.66 -1.69 -12.98
N LEU A 17 -7.26 -2.80 -13.41
CA LEU A 17 -8.70 -2.91 -13.63
C LEU A 17 -9.34 -3.66 -12.45
N PRO A 18 -10.09 -2.98 -11.55
CA PRO A 18 -10.58 -3.62 -10.32
C PRO A 18 -11.57 -4.77 -10.52
N GLY A 19 -12.17 -4.88 -11.70
CA GLY A 19 -13.07 -5.99 -12.04
C GLY A 19 -12.35 -7.29 -12.42
N LEU A 20 -11.03 -7.27 -12.58
CA LEU A 20 -10.26 -8.48 -12.91
C LEU A 20 -9.66 -9.11 -11.65
N THR A 21 -9.89 -10.41 -11.54
CA THR A 21 -9.33 -11.35 -10.55
C THR A 21 -8.14 -12.12 -11.13
N ASP A 22 -7.42 -12.87 -10.29
CA ASP A 22 -6.27 -13.71 -10.68
C ASP A 22 -6.61 -14.62 -11.89
N SER A 23 -7.76 -15.31 -11.85
CA SER A 23 -8.17 -16.23 -12.92
C SER A 23 -8.58 -15.50 -14.20
N THR A 24 -9.29 -14.38 -14.09
CA THR A 24 -9.76 -13.62 -15.25
C THR A 24 -8.63 -12.85 -15.92
N LEU A 25 -7.66 -12.33 -15.16
CA LEU A 25 -6.53 -11.60 -15.72
C LEU A 25 -5.63 -12.54 -16.53
N ALA A 26 -5.30 -13.71 -15.98
CA ALA A 26 -4.47 -14.71 -16.66
C ALA A 26 -5.09 -15.22 -17.97
N ALA A 27 -6.43 -15.23 -18.06
CA ALA A 27 -7.15 -15.63 -19.27
C ALA A 27 -7.40 -14.47 -20.26
N THR A 28 -7.08 -13.22 -19.89
CA THR A 28 -7.37 -12.04 -20.71
C THR A 28 -6.22 -11.74 -21.66
N SER A 29 -6.47 -11.88 -22.97
CA SER A 29 -5.50 -11.52 -24.02
C SER A 29 -5.71 -10.12 -24.60
N ARG A 30 -6.91 -9.53 -24.40
CA ARG A 30 -7.27 -8.19 -24.85
C ARG A 30 -8.12 -7.47 -23.81
N PHE A 31 -7.76 -6.23 -23.51
CA PHE A 31 -8.47 -5.40 -22.55
C PHE A 31 -9.36 -4.37 -23.24
N GLU A 32 -10.60 -4.22 -22.75
CA GLU A 32 -11.53 -3.16 -23.20
C GLU A 32 -11.19 -1.83 -22.52
N LEU A 33 -10.22 -1.12 -23.09
CA LEU A 33 -9.67 0.14 -22.52
C LEU A 33 -10.18 1.41 -23.22
N ARG A 34 -11.09 1.29 -24.20
CA ARG A 34 -11.56 2.45 -24.99
C ARG A 34 -12.18 3.54 -24.13
N GLY A 35 -12.93 3.14 -23.10
CA GLY A 35 -13.52 4.07 -22.13
C GLY A 35 -12.51 4.71 -21.18
N LEU A 36 -11.24 4.29 -21.21
CA LEU A 36 -10.17 4.77 -20.33
C LEU A 36 -9.18 5.72 -21.03
N ALA A 37 -9.33 5.92 -22.34
CA ALA A 37 -8.48 6.83 -23.09
C ALA A 37 -8.80 8.30 -22.80
N ASN A 38 -7.76 9.11 -22.64
CA ASN A 38 -7.81 10.55 -22.37
C ASN A 38 -8.55 10.92 -21.06
N ILE A 39 -8.54 10.02 -20.08
CA ILE A 39 -9.10 10.32 -18.75
C ILE A 39 -8.13 11.20 -17.97
N PRO A 40 -8.59 12.33 -17.40
CA PRO A 40 -7.79 13.09 -16.45
C PRO A 40 -7.64 12.31 -15.14
N VAL A 41 -6.42 12.25 -14.63
CA VAL A 41 -6.07 11.53 -13.40
C VAL A 41 -5.36 12.46 -12.42
N ASP A 42 -5.60 12.22 -11.13
CA ASP A 42 -4.87 12.83 -10.02
C ASP A 42 -3.78 11.86 -9.56
N LEU A 43 -2.58 12.40 -9.36
CA LEU A 43 -1.35 11.67 -9.03
C LEU A 43 -1.04 11.86 -7.54
N PHE A 44 -0.82 10.76 -6.82
CA PHE A 44 -0.63 10.74 -5.38
C PHE A 44 0.68 10.06 -4.98
N ASN A 45 1.23 10.47 -3.85
CA ASN A 45 2.25 9.74 -3.11
C ASN A 45 2.05 9.92 -1.60
N SER A 46 3.06 9.59 -0.79
CA SER A 46 3.03 9.79 0.66
C SER A 46 2.83 11.24 1.09
N SER A 47 3.14 12.24 0.26
CA SER A 47 2.88 13.66 0.57
C SER A 47 1.44 14.09 0.28
N GLY A 48 0.61 13.22 -0.31
CA GLY A 48 -0.75 13.54 -0.77
C GLY A 48 -0.82 13.73 -2.30
N LEU A 49 -1.62 14.69 -2.76
CA LEU A 49 -1.74 15.03 -4.19
C LEU A 49 -0.47 15.76 -4.66
N VAL A 50 0.19 15.23 -5.68
CA VAL A 50 1.42 15.83 -6.25
C VAL A 50 1.23 16.45 -7.62
N GLY A 51 0.12 16.14 -8.30
CA GLY A 51 -0.27 16.78 -9.55
C GLY A 51 -1.41 16.06 -10.23
N SER A 52 -1.71 16.45 -11.46
CA SER A 52 -2.68 15.78 -12.32
C SER A 52 -2.07 15.56 -13.70
N SER A 53 -2.56 14.57 -14.43
CA SER A 53 -2.13 14.25 -15.79
C SER A 53 -3.30 13.68 -16.60
N VAL A 54 -3.05 13.26 -17.82
CA VAL A 54 -4.05 12.59 -18.67
C VAL A 54 -3.54 11.20 -19.04
N LEU A 55 -4.36 10.18 -18.81
CA LEU A 55 -4.06 8.82 -19.21
C LEU A 55 -4.30 8.63 -20.71
N ARG A 56 -3.26 8.23 -21.44
CA ARG A 56 -3.35 7.69 -22.78
C ARG A 56 -3.13 6.18 -22.75
N VAL A 57 -4.01 5.42 -23.39
CA VAL A 57 -3.85 3.96 -23.50
C VAL A 57 -2.85 3.69 -24.62
N SER A 58 -1.76 2.99 -24.32
CA SER A 58 -0.68 2.68 -25.28
C SER A 58 -0.78 1.25 -25.82
N SER A 59 -1.21 0.28 -25.01
CA SER A 59 -1.45 -1.10 -25.43
C SER A 59 -2.74 -1.67 -24.84
N GLN A 60 -3.48 -2.43 -25.67
CA GLN A 60 -4.64 -3.23 -25.24
C GLN A 60 -4.29 -4.72 -25.05
N GLN A 61 -3.02 -5.09 -25.24
CA GLN A 61 -2.52 -6.46 -25.08
C GLN A 61 -1.66 -6.54 -23.82
N SER A 62 -1.77 -7.64 -23.08
CA SER A 62 -0.79 -8.03 -22.07
C SER A 62 0.46 -8.50 -22.81
N ASP A 63 1.46 -7.61 -22.97
CA ASP A 63 2.71 -7.99 -23.61
C ASP A 63 3.73 -8.36 -22.52
N SER A 64 3.76 -9.65 -22.19
CA SER A 64 4.84 -10.24 -21.39
C SER A 64 4.98 -11.71 -21.75
N ALA A 65 6.12 -12.07 -22.33
CA ALA A 65 6.44 -13.43 -22.71
C ALA A 65 6.47 -14.36 -21.47
N GLY A 66 5.33 -15.00 -21.18
CA GLY A 66 5.18 -15.96 -20.07
C GLY A 66 4.74 -15.38 -18.73
N CYS A 67 4.68 -14.06 -18.56
CA CYS A 67 4.24 -13.41 -17.30
C CYS A 67 2.80 -12.91 -17.39
N VAL A 68 2.17 -12.67 -16.23
CA VAL A 68 0.86 -12.00 -16.15
C VAL A 68 1.09 -10.52 -15.86
N ALA A 69 0.59 -9.63 -16.73
CA ALA A 69 0.79 -8.19 -16.61
C ALA A 69 -0.50 -7.39 -16.88
N TRP A 70 -0.61 -6.24 -16.23
CA TRP A 70 -1.64 -5.24 -16.53
C TRP A 70 -1.39 -4.58 -17.89
N PRO A 71 -2.43 -4.10 -18.59
CA PRO A 71 -2.23 -3.31 -19.78
C PRO A 71 -1.47 -2.02 -19.48
N ALA A 72 -0.65 -1.60 -20.43
CA ALA A 72 0.16 -0.40 -20.31
C ALA A 72 -0.58 0.86 -20.80
N GLY A 73 -0.31 1.97 -20.13
CA GLY A 73 -0.68 3.31 -20.54
C GLY A 73 0.50 4.28 -20.43
N GLU A 74 0.25 5.52 -20.81
CA GLU A 74 1.19 6.62 -20.72
C GLU A 74 0.48 7.87 -20.18
N LEU A 75 1.14 8.60 -19.28
CA LEU A 75 0.71 9.91 -18.80
C LEU A 75 1.18 11.00 -19.74
N VAL A 76 0.25 11.74 -20.33
CA VAL A 76 0.52 12.87 -21.22
C VAL A 76 0.21 14.21 -20.53
N GLY A 77 0.98 15.25 -20.86
CA GLY A 77 0.93 16.53 -20.17
C GLY A 77 1.88 16.64 -18.97
N GLY A 78 2.72 15.61 -18.75
CA GLY A 78 3.72 15.56 -17.69
C GLY A 78 3.26 14.76 -16.46
N ALA A 79 4.23 14.25 -15.71
CA ALA A 79 4.03 13.56 -14.46
C ALA A 79 5.10 14.03 -13.46
N PRO A 80 4.72 14.68 -12.34
CA PRO A 80 5.66 15.12 -11.32
C PRO A 80 6.47 13.93 -10.79
N PRO A 81 7.79 14.07 -10.55
CA PRO A 81 8.59 12.96 -10.06
C PRO A 81 8.08 12.45 -8.70
N GLY A 82 8.17 11.13 -8.49
CA GLY A 82 7.86 10.51 -7.20
C GLY A 82 6.38 10.30 -6.90
N TRP A 83 5.48 10.46 -7.87
CA TRP A 83 4.11 9.92 -7.75
C TRP A 83 4.15 8.38 -7.64
N ARG A 84 3.17 7.79 -6.97
CA ARG A 84 3.10 6.34 -6.65
C ARG A 84 1.78 5.68 -7.08
N VAL A 85 0.67 6.40 -7.02
CA VAL A 85 -0.66 5.93 -7.41
C VAL A 85 -1.37 7.03 -8.17
N ALA A 86 -2.24 6.67 -9.12
CA ALA A 86 -3.19 7.62 -9.68
C ALA A 86 -4.62 7.09 -9.69
N LEU A 87 -5.56 8.02 -9.57
CA LEU A 87 -6.99 7.77 -9.65
C LEU A 87 -7.60 8.76 -10.65
N GLU A 88 -8.76 8.43 -11.20
CA GLU A 88 -9.55 9.39 -11.99
C GLU A 88 -9.74 10.69 -11.19
N LYS A 89 -9.59 11.83 -11.87
CA LYS A 89 -9.58 13.15 -11.25
C LYS A 89 -10.82 13.40 -10.39
N GLY A 90 -10.61 13.88 -9.17
CA GLY A 90 -11.67 14.20 -8.20
C GLY A 90 -12.27 13.00 -7.46
N ARG A 91 -11.81 11.77 -7.70
CA ARG A 91 -12.27 10.58 -6.96
C ARG A 91 -11.71 10.46 -5.55
N ALA A 92 -10.59 11.13 -5.28
CA ALA A 92 -9.98 11.15 -3.96
C ALA A 92 -9.22 12.45 -3.72
N SER A 93 -9.04 12.79 -2.45
CA SER A 93 -8.03 13.77 -2.01
C SER A 93 -6.91 13.07 -1.26
N GLY A 94 -5.67 13.57 -1.40
CA GLY A 94 -4.51 13.00 -0.74
C GLY A 94 -4.40 13.42 0.73
N LEU A 95 -4.04 12.48 1.59
CA LEU A 95 -3.68 12.72 2.98
C LEU A 95 -2.15 12.62 3.11
N ARG A 96 -1.55 13.57 3.82
CA ARG A 96 -0.11 13.57 4.04
C ARG A 96 0.26 12.48 5.06
N LEU A 97 1.15 11.58 4.65
CA LEU A 97 1.82 10.59 5.48
C LEU A 97 3.14 11.18 5.98
N ASP A 98 3.19 11.50 7.26
CA ASP A 98 4.43 11.86 7.93
C ASP A 98 5.15 10.59 8.39
N SER A 99 6.35 10.36 7.89
CA SER A 99 7.15 9.21 8.32
C SER A 99 7.52 9.35 9.80
N ILE A 100 7.45 8.26 10.58
CA ILE A 100 7.89 8.29 11.98
C ILE A 100 9.39 8.03 12.13
N ALA A 101 10.04 7.58 11.05
CA ALA A 101 11.46 7.21 11.01
C ALA A 101 12.34 8.21 10.27
N ALA A 102 11.75 9.14 9.48
CA ALA A 102 12.55 10.11 8.73
C ALA A 102 13.14 11.19 9.67
N PRO A 103 14.40 11.59 9.46
CA PRO A 103 15.12 12.54 10.33
C PRO A 103 14.51 13.95 10.35
N ASN A 104 13.64 14.27 9.37
CA ASN A 104 13.03 15.60 9.20
C ASN A 104 11.58 15.65 9.72
N SER A 105 11.04 14.52 10.16
CA SER A 105 9.68 14.37 10.71
C SER A 105 9.71 13.98 12.19
N VAL A 106 10.84 14.27 12.86
CA VAL A 106 11.03 14.14 14.31
C VAL A 106 10.09 15.14 15.00
N GLY A 107 8.83 14.75 15.15
CA GLY A 107 8.02 15.21 16.27
C GLY A 107 8.73 14.84 17.57
N SER A 108 8.48 15.58 18.63
CA SER A 108 9.01 15.31 19.97
C SER A 108 8.60 13.93 20.53
N ASP A 109 7.70 13.21 19.86
CA ASP A 109 7.13 11.93 20.24
C ASP A 109 7.63 10.71 19.43
N SER A 110 8.60 10.87 18.52
CA SER A 110 9.03 9.78 17.63
C SER A 110 9.51 8.53 18.37
N SER A 111 10.28 8.68 19.44
CA SER A 111 10.75 7.55 20.27
C SER A 111 9.60 6.84 21.00
N ALA A 112 8.61 7.59 21.46
CA ALA A 112 7.41 7.03 22.11
C ALA A 112 6.55 6.25 21.11
N ILE A 113 6.42 6.74 19.87
CA ILE A 113 5.72 6.02 18.80
C ILE A 113 6.48 4.75 18.43
N VAL A 114 7.81 4.79 18.27
CA VAL A 114 8.61 3.59 17.98
C VAL A 114 8.44 2.56 19.09
N ALA A 115 8.51 2.97 20.36
CA ALA A 115 8.27 2.08 21.49
C ALA A 115 6.85 1.47 21.48
N TYR A 116 5.84 2.28 21.15
CA TYR A 116 4.47 1.79 20.95
C TYR A 116 4.41 0.75 19.83
N VAL A 117 5.03 1.01 18.67
CA VAL A 117 5.02 0.11 17.52
C VAL A 117 5.62 -1.26 17.88
N LEU A 118 6.76 -1.26 18.55
CA LEU A 118 7.43 -2.51 18.97
C LEU A 118 6.60 -3.27 20.01
N LYS A 119 6.00 -2.57 20.99
CA LYS A 119 5.12 -3.18 22.00
C LYS A 119 3.85 -3.75 21.36
N ALA A 120 3.24 -3.02 20.43
CA ALA A 120 2.08 -3.46 19.67
C ALA A 120 2.40 -4.72 18.86
N ALA A 121 3.51 -4.72 18.12
CA ALA A 121 3.96 -5.88 17.36
C ALA A 121 4.12 -7.12 18.24
N LEU A 122 4.76 -6.99 19.41
CA LEU A 122 4.90 -8.09 20.38
C LEU A 122 3.54 -8.63 20.85
N SER A 123 2.55 -7.76 21.08
CA SER A 123 1.21 -8.19 21.52
C SER A 123 0.41 -8.93 20.46
N LEU A 124 0.74 -8.76 19.17
CA LEU A 124 0.07 -9.38 18.03
C LEU A 124 0.63 -10.76 17.67
N THR A 125 1.56 -11.31 18.48
CA THR A 125 2.25 -12.59 18.22
C THR A 125 1.56 -13.83 18.79
N THR A 126 0.29 -13.76 19.19
CA THR A 126 -0.41 -14.85 19.92
C THR A 126 -0.47 -16.20 19.19
N ALA A 127 -0.16 -16.25 17.89
CA ALA A 127 0.00 -17.46 17.09
C ALA A 127 1.34 -17.53 16.32
N SER A 128 2.42 -16.98 16.89
CA SER A 128 3.71 -16.90 16.20
C SER A 128 4.44 -18.25 16.15
N ASP A 129 5.19 -18.45 15.07
CA ASP A 129 6.19 -19.52 15.00
C ASP A 129 7.17 -19.38 16.17
N SER A 130 7.34 -20.46 16.93
CA SER A 130 8.23 -20.53 18.08
C SER A 130 9.70 -20.23 17.74
N SER A 131 10.10 -20.40 16.47
CA SER A 131 11.46 -20.09 16.00
C SER A 131 11.86 -18.64 16.25
N PHE A 132 10.90 -17.70 16.23
CA PHE A 132 11.18 -16.29 16.45
C PHE A 132 11.15 -15.87 17.94
N ARG A 133 10.98 -16.82 18.86
CA ARG A 133 10.93 -16.53 20.30
C ARG A 133 12.24 -15.87 20.75
N GLY A 134 12.13 -14.78 21.50
CA GLY A 134 13.28 -14.03 22.02
C GLY A 134 13.95 -13.09 21.01
N ILE A 135 13.52 -13.10 19.74
CA ILE A 135 14.04 -12.19 18.71
C ILE A 135 13.23 -10.88 18.75
N PRO A 136 13.88 -9.72 18.94
CA PRO A 136 13.21 -8.44 18.98
C PRO A 136 12.75 -8.00 17.59
N PHE A 137 11.64 -7.27 17.55
CA PHE A 137 11.21 -6.57 16.35
C PHE A 137 12.05 -5.31 16.10
N THR A 138 12.19 -4.94 14.84
CA THR A 138 12.61 -3.62 14.36
C THR A 138 11.48 -2.99 13.55
N VAL A 139 11.44 -1.65 13.48
CA VAL A 139 10.46 -0.96 12.64
C VAL A 139 11.02 -0.89 11.22
N ARG A 140 10.33 -1.50 10.25
CA ARG A 140 10.72 -1.43 8.82
C ARG A 140 10.21 -0.14 8.19
N GLN A 141 8.94 0.18 8.42
CA GLN A 141 8.32 1.40 7.95
C GLN A 141 7.26 1.87 8.94
N GLY A 142 7.00 3.17 8.93
CA GLY A 142 5.94 3.74 9.74
C GLY A 142 5.58 5.16 9.31
N TYR A 143 4.28 5.42 9.30
CA TYR A 143 3.69 6.65 8.84
C TYR A 143 2.53 7.05 9.74
N ARG A 144 2.32 8.35 9.88
CA ARG A 144 1.16 8.93 10.55
C ARG A 144 0.44 9.87 9.58
N PHE A 145 -0.89 9.83 9.58
CA PHE A 145 -1.68 10.92 9.01
C PHE A 145 -2.74 11.37 9.99
N GLU A 146 -3.15 12.62 9.83
CA GLU A 146 -4.08 13.30 10.73
C GLU A 146 -5.28 13.81 9.95
N THR A 147 -6.43 13.73 10.58
CA THR A 147 -7.68 14.38 10.15
C THR A 147 -8.20 15.22 11.31
N PRO A 148 -9.20 16.09 11.10
CA PRO A 148 -9.81 16.81 12.22
C PRO A 148 -10.32 15.90 13.34
N ALA A 149 -10.74 14.66 13.06
CA ALA A 149 -11.34 13.78 14.08
C ALA A 149 -10.39 12.68 14.61
N LEU A 150 -9.35 12.34 13.84
CA LEU A 150 -8.64 11.08 13.97
C LEU A 150 -7.17 11.22 13.57
N SER A 151 -6.31 10.60 14.38
CA SER A 151 -4.91 10.30 14.10
C SER A 151 -4.77 8.82 13.75
N VAL A 152 -4.11 8.50 12.63
CA VAL A 152 -3.89 7.12 12.20
C VAL A 152 -2.40 6.87 12.08
N LEU A 153 -1.94 5.82 12.76
CA LEU A 153 -0.59 5.27 12.66
C LEU A 153 -0.64 4.00 11.80
N ILE A 154 0.15 3.97 10.73
CA ILE A 154 0.39 2.80 9.91
C ILE A 154 1.83 2.38 10.18
N ALA A 155 2.07 1.13 10.56
CA ALA A 155 3.42 0.66 10.83
C ALA A 155 3.61 -0.79 10.45
N GLU A 156 4.85 -1.11 10.12
CA GLU A 156 5.28 -2.47 9.92
C GLU A 156 6.53 -2.75 10.73
N ALA A 157 6.42 -3.77 11.58
CA ALA A 157 7.50 -4.28 12.39
C ALA A 157 7.97 -5.62 11.82
N VAL A 158 9.29 -5.83 11.79
CA VAL A 158 9.91 -7.04 11.24
C VAL A 158 10.89 -7.65 12.22
N ARG A 159 11.06 -8.97 12.18
CA ARG A 159 12.15 -9.68 12.86
C ARG A 159 12.67 -10.80 11.97
N LYS A 160 13.96 -11.10 12.09
CA LYS A 160 14.66 -11.99 11.18
C LYS A 160 15.44 -13.06 11.95
N ILE A 161 15.48 -14.26 11.39
CA ILE A 161 16.38 -15.35 11.76
C ILE A 161 17.38 -15.45 10.62
N ASN A 162 18.62 -15.06 10.88
CA ASN A 162 19.70 -15.11 9.89
C ASN A 162 20.37 -16.48 9.96
N GLU A 163 19.80 -17.47 9.27
CA GLU A 163 20.41 -18.79 9.07
C GLU A 163 21.05 -18.85 7.68
N GLU A 164 22.23 -19.48 7.56
CA GLU A 164 23.00 -19.51 6.30
C GLU A 164 22.27 -20.23 5.16
N ALA A 165 21.42 -21.22 5.47
CA ALA A 165 20.73 -22.03 4.47
C ALA A 165 19.22 -21.76 4.35
N ASN A 166 18.62 -21.06 5.32
CA ASN A 166 17.16 -20.87 5.37
C ASN A 166 16.82 -19.60 6.17
N PRO A 167 17.14 -18.40 5.65
CA PRO A 167 16.77 -17.16 6.34
C PRO A 167 15.25 -17.05 6.45
N ARG A 168 14.77 -16.64 7.63
CA ARG A 168 13.34 -16.53 7.90
C ARG A 168 12.99 -15.17 8.44
N GLU A 169 11.84 -14.67 8.04
CA GLU A 169 11.34 -13.37 8.46
C GLU A 169 9.90 -13.44 8.95
N GLU A 170 9.55 -12.52 9.84
CA GLU A 170 8.19 -12.27 10.27
C GLU A 170 7.88 -10.79 10.20
N HIS A 171 6.82 -10.46 9.48
CA HIS A 171 6.29 -9.12 9.27
C HIS A 171 4.95 -8.97 9.98
N ILE A 172 4.80 -7.87 10.73
CA ILE A 172 3.55 -7.44 11.35
C ILE A 172 3.22 -6.05 10.82
N LEU A 173 2.34 -5.98 9.84
CA LEU A 173 1.73 -4.74 9.37
C LEU A 173 0.50 -4.45 10.22
N PHE A 174 0.33 -3.23 10.73
CA PHE A 174 -0.87 -2.86 11.46
C PHE A 174 -1.23 -1.39 11.29
N LEU A 175 -2.51 -1.10 11.51
CA LEU A 175 -3.03 0.26 11.65
C LEU A 175 -3.53 0.44 13.09
N ALA A 176 -3.24 1.61 13.65
CA ALA A 176 -3.76 2.03 14.93
C ALA A 176 -4.38 3.41 14.85
N GLU A 177 -5.48 3.59 15.56
CA GLU A 177 -6.27 4.82 15.59
C GLU A 177 -6.19 5.47 16.96
N ARG A 178 -6.15 6.81 16.95
CA ARG A 178 -6.33 7.64 18.14
C ARG A 178 -7.30 8.76 17.80
N THR A 179 -8.41 8.84 18.53
CA THR A 179 -9.37 9.94 18.42
C THR A 179 -9.01 11.06 19.39
N ARG A 180 -9.55 12.27 19.22
CA ARG A 180 -9.30 13.38 20.17
C ARG A 180 -9.67 13.05 21.62
N ASN A 181 -10.61 12.13 21.83
CA ASN A 181 -11.14 11.78 23.14
C ASN A 181 -10.38 10.63 23.80
N LEU A 182 -9.50 9.94 23.06
CA LEU A 182 -8.70 8.83 23.57
C LEU A 182 -7.21 9.21 23.54
N PRO A 183 -6.50 9.15 24.67
CA PRO A 183 -5.09 9.53 24.71
C PRO A 183 -4.19 8.51 23.99
N GLU A 184 -4.63 7.25 23.88
CA GLU A 184 -3.82 6.12 23.39
C GLU A 184 -4.26 5.66 22.00
N TYR A 185 -3.30 5.16 21.23
CA TYR A 185 -3.57 4.45 19.98
C TYR A 185 -4.15 3.06 20.28
N ARG A 186 -5.15 2.67 19.51
CA ARG A 186 -5.73 1.33 19.52
C ARG A 186 -5.55 0.69 18.16
N ILE A 187 -5.08 -0.56 18.14
CA ILE A 187 -4.93 -1.35 16.91
C ILE A 187 -6.32 -1.65 16.34
N VAL A 188 -6.53 -1.32 15.07
CA VAL A 188 -7.82 -1.46 14.35
C VAL A 188 -7.73 -2.36 13.13
N PHE A 189 -6.50 -2.72 12.72
CA PHE A 189 -6.21 -3.72 11.70
C PHE A 189 -4.80 -4.25 11.94
N HIS A 190 -4.60 -5.54 11.67
CA HIS A 190 -3.26 -6.10 11.55
C HIS A 190 -3.23 -7.25 10.53
N LYS A 191 -2.06 -7.47 9.97
CA LYS A 191 -1.72 -8.58 9.09
C LYS A 191 -0.36 -9.12 9.51
N ARG A 192 -0.28 -10.45 9.61
CA ARG A 192 0.95 -11.17 9.92
C ARG A 192 1.35 -12.02 8.71
N SER A 193 2.62 -11.95 8.35
CA SER A 193 3.25 -12.83 7.37
C SER A 193 4.52 -13.38 8.00
N ALA A 194 4.76 -14.69 7.94
CA ALA A 194 6.00 -15.29 8.42
C ALA A 194 6.39 -16.48 7.56
N GLY A 195 7.67 -16.62 7.23
CA GLY A 195 8.12 -17.61 6.26
C GLY A 195 9.61 -17.48 5.93
N ALA A 196 10.02 -18.19 4.89
CA ALA A 196 11.34 -18.02 4.29
C ALA A 196 11.40 -16.67 3.56
N GLU A 197 12.54 -15.98 3.64
CA GLU A 197 12.73 -14.61 3.12
C GLU A 197 12.30 -14.48 1.65
N GLU A 198 12.65 -15.46 0.81
CA GLU A 198 12.37 -15.48 -0.63
C GLU A 198 10.88 -15.58 -0.98
N SER A 199 10.08 -16.19 -0.10
CA SER A 199 8.64 -16.41 -0.32
C SER A 199 7.77 -15.43 0.45
N LEU A 200 8.38 -14.56 1.26
CA LEU A 200 7.64 -13.74 2.20
C LEU A 200 7.08 -12.50 1.52
N GLU A 201 5.77 -12.34 1.66
CA GLU A 201 5.09 -11.13 1.24
C GLU A 201 5.65 -9.91 2.01
N THR A 202 6.14 -8.93 1.26
CA THR A 202 6.47 -7.59 1.73
C THR A 202 5.34 -6.64 1.39
N SER A 203 5.31 -5.49 2.04
CA SER A 203 4.30 -4.47 1.79
C SER A 203 4.90 -3.08 1.78
N GLU A 204 4.40 -2.21 0.90
CA GLU A 204 4.79 -0.81 0.83
C GLU A 204 3.56 0.10 0.85
N ILE A 205 3.61 1.15 1.67
CA ILE A 205 2.54 2.15 1.73
C ILE A 205 2.75 3.16 0.60
N LEU A 206 1.81 3.23 -0.34
CA LEU A 206 1.94 4.11 -1.50
C LEU A 206 1.34 5.50 -1.28
N ALA A 207 0.14 5.54 -0.68
CA ALA A 207 -0.59 6.79 -0.42
C ALA A 207 -1.67 6.57 0.65
N ALA A 208 -2.00 7.64 1.39
CA ALA A 208 -3.24 7.74 2.15
C ALA A 208 -4.20 8.69 1.45
N LEU A 209 -5.47 8.32 1.43
CA LEU A 209 -6.51 8.97 0.63
C LEU A 209 -7.77 9.18 1.45
N HIS A 210 -8.53 10.20 1.09
CA HIS A 210 -9.95 10.31 1.42
C HIS A 210 -10.74 10.12 0.12
N LEU A 211 -11.57 9.08 0.07
CA LEU A 211 -12.32 8.69 -1.11
C LEU A 211 -13.63 9.48 -1.19
N THR A 212 -13.80 10.26 -2.25
CA THR A 212 -14.92 11.22 -2.37
C THR A 212 -16.28 10.53 -2.38
N ALA A 213 -16.41 9.39 -3.08
CA ALA A 213 -17.69 8.73 -3.31
C ALA A 213 -18.24 8.03 -2.06
N SER A 214 -17.38 7.37 -1.28
CA SER A 214 -17.75 6.67 -0.04
C SER A 214 -17.57 7.53 1.21
N ASN A 215 -16.89 8.67 1.10
CA ASN A 215 -16.44 9.47 2.24
C ASN A 215 -15.58 8.68 3.24
N HIS A 216 -14.85 7.67 2.76
CA HIS A 216 -14.00 6.81 3.59
C HIS A 216 -12.54 7.27 3.55
N LEU A 217 -11.83 7.03 4.66
CA LEU A 217 -10.38 7.07 4.68
C LEU A 217 -9.83 5.76 4.11
N ALA A 218 -8.78 5.85 3.30
CA ALA A 218 -8.18 4.71 2.66
C ALA A 218 -6.65 4.78 2.64
N VAL A 219 -6.02 3.61 2.59
CA VAL A 219 -4.58 3.44 2.41
C VAL A 219 -4.37 2.53 1.22
N VAL A 220 -3.60 3.01 0.24
CA VAL A 220 -3.17 2.20 -0.90
C VAL A 220 -1.85 1.55 -0.55
N ILE A 221 -1.78 0.24 -0.70
CA ILE A 221 -0.67 -0.60 -0.27
C ILE A 221 -0.29 -1.59 -1.37
N THR A 222 0.99 -1.92 -1.51
CA THR A 222 1.42 -3.08 -2.31
C THR A 222 1.62 -4.30 -1.43
N PHE A 223 1.41 -5.47 -2.00
CA PHE A 223 1.79 -6.77 -1.45
C PHE A 223 2.74 -7.40 -2.47
N ASP A 224 4.03 -7.32 -2.20
CA ASP A 224 5.09 -7.69 -3.13
C ASP A 224 5.74 -9.01 -2.70
N TYR A 225 6.02 -9.85 -3.69
CA TYR A 225 6.69 -11.14 -3.62
C TYR A 225 7.94 -11.06 -4.50
N GLU A 226 8.81 -12.07 -4.45
CA GLU A 226 10.03 -12.11 -5.29
C GLU A 226 9.69 -12.00 -6.78
N ASP A 227 8.61 -12.66 -7.19
CA ASP A 227 8.21 -12.89 -8.57
C ASP A 227 7.06 -11.95 -9.02
N GLY A 228 6.59 -11.04 -8.17
CA GLY A 228 5.46 -10.18 -8.54
C GLY A 228 4.76 -9.52 -7.38
N GLY A 229 3.50 -9.11 -7.58
CA GLY A 229 2.76 -8.42 -6.53
C GLY A 229 1.31 -8.13 -6.81
N LYS A 230 0.67 -7.54 -5.82
CA LYS A 230 -0.72 -7.05 -5.82
C LYS A 230 -0.78 -5.64 -5.25
N ILE A 231 -1.80 -4.90 -5.64
CA ILE A 231 -2.18 -3.65 -4.99
C ILE A 231 -3.39 -3.93 -4.11
N GLY A 232 -3.39 -3.42 -2.89
CA GLY A 232 -4.51 -3.42 -1.98
C GLY A 232 -5.07 -2.04 -1.72
N LEU A 233 -6.35 -2.00 -1.38
CA LEU A 233 -7.00 -0.85 -0.78
C LEU A 233 -7.51 -1.24 0.61
N LEU A 234 -6.91 -0.65 1.63
CA LEU A 234 -7.44 -0.69 2.99
C LEU A 234 -8.40 0.49 3.16
N GLU A 235 -9.62 0.24 3.62
CA GLU A 235 -10.58 1.30 3.94
C GLU A 235 -11.02 1.23 5.40
N ARG A 236 -11.27 2.41 5.97
CA ARG A 236 -11.94 2.57 7.25
C ARG A 236 -13.45 2.41 7.06
N VAL A 237 -13.94 1.18 7.17
CA VAL A 237 -15.35 0.83 6.90
C VAL A 237 -16.30 1.22 8.02
N SER A 238 -15.80 1.38 9.26
CA SER A 238 -16.58 1.88 10.39
C SER A 238 -15.67 2.60 11.39
N ALA A 239 -16.27 3.13 12.46
CA ALA A 239 -15.48 3.44 13.65
C ALA A 239 -14.70 2.19 14.05
N ASP A 240 -13.39 2.34 14.23
CA ASP A 240 -12.50 1.32 14.79
C ASP A 240 -12.32 0.05 13.94
N SER A 241 -12.69 0.09 12.66
CA SER A 241 -12.50 -1.06 11.75
C SER A 241 -11.89 -0.62 10.43
N TRP A 242 -10.72 -1.19 10.14
CA TRP A 242 -10.09 -1.13 8.83
C TRP A 242 -10.11 -2.50 8.20
N GLN A 243 -10.41 -2.56 6.91
CA GLN A 243 -10.47 -3.81 6.16
C GLN A 243 -9.82 -3.65 4.80
N VAL A 244 -9.23 -4.73 4.30
CA VAL A 244 -8.85 -4.80 2.89
C VAL A 244 -10.12 -5.03 2.08
N VAL A 245 -10.66 -3.96 1.51
CA VAL A 245 -11.93 -4.02 0.75
C VAL A 245 -11.72 -4.42 -0.70
N TRP A 246 -10.49 -4.28 -1.20
CA TRP A 246 -10.13 -4.65 -2.56
C TRP A 246 -8.65 -5.02 -2.66
N LYS A 247 -8.35 -6.00 -3.54
CA LYS A 247 -7.00 -6.31 -4.01
C LYS A 247 -7.04 -6.51 -5.52
N SER A 248 -6.00 -6.04 -6.21
CA SER A 248 -5.79 -6.35 -7.61
C SER A 248 -5.49 -7.85 -7.79
N ALA A 249 -5.67 -8.32 -9.02
CA ALA A 249 -5.06 -9.56 -9.45
C ALA A 249 -3.53 -9.51 -9.31
N TYR A 250 -2.91 -10.68 -9.14
CA TYR A 250 -1.47 -10.89 -9.14
C TYR A 250 -0.89 -10.59 -10.52
N THR A 251 0.20 -9.85 -10.55
CA THR A 251 1.03 -9.67 -11.75
C THR A 251 2.47 -9.95 -11.43
N GLY A 252 3.14 -10.72 -12.29
CA GLY A 252 4.44 -11.29 -11.98
C GLY A 252 4.84 -12.46 -12.89
N CYS A 253 6.07 -12.89 -12.69
CA CYS A 253 6.69 -14.14 -13.13
C CYS A 253 7.83 -14.48 -12.16
#